data_AF-A0A1C5LMZ9-F1
#
_entry.id   AF-A0A1C5LMZ9-F1
#
_cell.length_a   1.000
_cell.length_b   1.000
_cell.length_c   1.000
_cell.angle_alpha   90.00
_cell.angle_beta   90.00
_cell.angle_gamma   90.00
#
_symmetry.space_group_name_H-M   'P 1'
#
loop_
_entity.id
_entity.type
_entity.pdbx_description
1 polymer ?
#
loop_
_entity_poly.entity_id
_entity_poly.type
_entity_poly.pdbx_seq_one_letter_code
_entity_poly.pdbx_strand_id
1 'polypeptide(L)'
;MEKEIDLRRLVIKAFHITEVDEGGENRVTASGKMTIEKKILDEILLKYPQLSKLDVQIIRPGEHDRYTNTMMDIIPISTKVLGKIGDGITHTLTGVYVILTGVDENGKQAHEFGSSEGNLKEKLYLNRAGTPGDDDYIVSFDVVLKPGMGQEREGVLAAHHACDEFIQIFREQMKKFRGDLCTERHEYHDVVRPGKKRVLIVKQVAGQGAMYDTSLFAKEPSGTENGRSIIDMGNMPVIVTPNEYRDGIIRSMQ
;
A
#
# COMPACT_ATOMS: atom_id res chain seq x y z
N MET A 1 15.78 35.01 19.47
CA MET A 1 14.95 33.87 19.03
C MET A 1 15.88 32.70 18.82
N GLU A 2 15.67 31.59 19.52
CA GLU A 2 16.42 30.36 19.23
C GLU A 2 16.16 29.92 17.79
N LYS A 3 17.23 29.53 17.08
CA LYS A 3 17.18 29.15 15.67
C LYS A 3 16.41 27.84 15.53
N GLU A 4 15.59 27.72 14.48
CA GLU A 4 14.96 26.45 14.13
C GLU A 4 16.03 25.39 13.85
N ILE A 5 15.78 24.17 14.32
CA ILE A 5 16.68 23.03 14.15
C ILE A 5 16.02 22.07 13.15
N ASP A 6 16.62 21.95 11.97
CA ASP A 6 16.20 20.98 10.96
C ASP A 6 16.82 19.62 11.29
N LEU A 7 15.97 18.64 11.62
CA LEU A 7 16.41 17.32 12.05
C LEU A 7 16.64 16.36 10.89
N ARG A 8 15.77 16.41 9.88
CA ARG A 8 15.73 15.45 8.78
C ARG A 8 14.91 15.98 7.62
N ARG A 9 15.27 15.50 6.43
CA ARG A 9 14.71 15.94 5.16
C ARG A 9 14.18 14.74 4.41
N LEU A 10 12.89 14.77 4.07
CA LEU A 10 12.24 13.80 3.21
C LEU A 10 11.93 14.43 1.86
N VAL A 11 12.34 13.78 0.78
CA VAL A 11 11.99 14.15 -0.58
C VAL A 11 11.15 13.03 -1.20
N ILE A 12 9.91 13.32 -1.56
CA ILE A 12 9.04 12.40 -2.29
C ILE A 12 9.01 12.83 -3.76
N LYS A 13 9.28 11.88 -4.65
CA LYS A 13 9.28 12.08 -6.10
C LYS A 13 8.21 11.19 -6.73
N ALA A 14 7.25 11.80 -7.39
CA ALA A 14 6.17 11.08 -8.05
C ALA A 14 6.50 10.79 -9.52
N PHE A 15 6.13 9.61 -9.99
CA PHE A 15 6.18 9.22 -11.39
C PHE A 15 4.77 8.85 -11.83
N HIS A 16 4.16 9.71 -12.63
CA HIS A 16 2.78 9.51 -13.07
C HIS A 16 2.68 8.42 -14.13
N ILE A 17 1.80 7.45 -13.90
CA ILE A 17 1.44 6.39 -14.82
C ILE A 17 0.30 6.87 -15.70
N THR A 18 0.50 6.79 -17.01
CA THR A 18 -0.49 7.20 -18.03
C THR A 18 -1.12 6.00 -18.74
N GLU A 19 -0.50 4.82 -18.62
CA GLU A 19 -0.95 3.61 -19.31
C GLU A 19 -0.55 2.36 -18.51
N VAL A 20 -1.53 1.48 -18.28
CA VAL A 20 -1.34 0.14 -17.71
C VAL A 20 -1.96 -0.88 -18.65
N ASP A 21 -1.17 -1.86 -19.09
CA ASP A 21 -1.61 -2.94 -19.98
C ASP A 21 -1.17 -4.33 -19.50
N GLU A 22 -1.89 -5.36 -19.93
CA GLU A 22 -1.39 -6.73 -19.82
C GLU A 22 -0.25 -6.94 -20.82
N GLY A 23 0.82 -7.62 -20.39
CA GLY A 23 2.02 -7.82 -21.19
C GLY A 23 2.78 -9.10 -20.85
N GLY A 24 3.90 -9.32 -21.55
CA GLY A 24 4.76 -10.49 -21.33
C GLY A 24 5.78 -10.34 -20.20
N GLU A 25 5.83 -9.17 -19.55
CA GLU A 25 6.71 -8.89 -18.41
C GLU A 25 6.06 -7.91 -17.42
N ASN A 26 6.38 -8.05 -16.14
CA ASN A 26 6.05 -7.07 -15.10
C ASN A 26 7.05 -5.92 -15.15
N ARG A 27 6.66 -4.79 -15.75
CA ARG A 27 7.57 -3.67 -15.97
C ARG A 27 6.92 -2.33 -15.67
N VAL A 28 7.70 -1.40 -15.13
CA VAL A 28 7.30 0.01 -14.97
C VAL A 28 8.41 0.92 -15.47
N THR A 29 8.03 2.00 -16.14
CA THR A 29 8.95 2.97 -16.72
C THR A 29 8.73 4.36 -16.14
N ALA A 30 9.80 5.15 -16.04
CA ALA A 30 9.71 6.54 -15.57
C ALA A 30 8.88 7.44 -16.51
N SER A 31 8.64 7.02 -17.75
CA SER A 31 7.81 7.72 -18.73
C SER A 31 6.31 7.45 -18.60
N GLY A 32 5.89 6.62 -17.63
CA GLY A 32 4.47 6.43 -17.32
C GLY A 32 3.81 5.19 -17.92
N LYS A 33 4.57 4.27 -18.52
CA LYS A 33 4.03 2.97 -18.99
C LYS A 33 4.30 1.88 -17.94
N MET A 34 3.27 1.11 -17.62
CA MET A 34 3.33 -0.07 -16.77
C MET A 34 2.73 -1.28 -17.50
N THR A 35 3.37 -2.45 -17.39
CA THR A 35 2.85 -3.71 -17.92
C THR A 35 2.77 -4.75 -16.82
N ILE A 36 1.72 -5.56 -16.84
CA ILE A 36 1.46 -6.60 -15.85
C ILE A 36 1.44 -7.97 -16.53
N GLU A 37 2.15 -8.91 -15.92
CA GLU A 37 2.28 -10.30 -16.33
C GLU A 37 1.83 -11.20 -15.16
N LYS A 38 0.95 -12.18 -15.43
CA LYS A 38 0.24 -12.94 -14.40
C LYS A 38 0.94 -14.23 -13.96
N LYS A 39 1.85 -14.82 -14.74
CA LYS A 39 2.53 -16.08 -14.42
C LYS A 39 3.34 -15.99 -13.13
N ILE A 40 3.86 -14.81 -12.78
CA ILE A 40 4.55 -14.63 -11.49
C ILE A 40 3.66 -14.97 -10.29
N LEU A 41 2.33 -14.87 -10.43
CA LEU A 41 1.39 -15.20 -9.37
C LEU A 41 1.45 -16.68 -8.97
N ASP A 42 1.76 -17.58 -9.91
CA ASP A 42 1.92 -19.00 -9.61
C ASP A 42 3.13 -19.23 -8.68
N GLU A 43 4.24 -18.52 -8.92
CA GLU A 43 5.44 -18.60 -8.08
C GLU A 43 5.23 -18.00 -6.69
N ILE A 44 4.47 -16.91 -6.60
CA ILE A 44 4.09 -16.28 -5.34
C ILE A 44 3.18 -17.21 -4.55
N LEU A 45 2.14 -17.75 -5.18
CA LEU A 45 1.14 -18.62 -4.55
C LEU A 45 1.77 -19.83 -3.84
N LEU A 46 2.81 -20.44 -4.42
CA LEU A 46 3.53 -21.58 -3.83
C LEU A 46 4.14 -21.29 -2.45
N LYS A 47 4.38 -20.03 -2.10
CA LYS A 47 4.97 -19.62 -0.82
C LYS A 47 3.95 -19.50 0.31
N TYR A 48 2.66 -19.39 -0.03
CA TYR A 48 1.61 -19.05 0.93
C TYR A 48 0.56 -20.17 1.01
N PRO A 49 0.75 -21.16 1.90
CA PRO A 49 -0.16 -22.31 2.01
C PRO A 49 -1.57 -21.93 2.49
N GLN A 50 -1.79 -20.71 3.00
CA GLN A 50 -3.11 -20.20 3.39
C GLN A 50 -3.96 -19.78 2.18
N LEU A 51 -3.35 -19.60 1.01
CA LEU A 51 -3.99 -19.12 -0.20
C LEU A 51 -4.24 -20.29 -1.16
N SER A 52 -5.33 -20.23 -1.92
CA SER A 52 -5.65 -21.24 -2.93
C SER A 52 -5.55 -20.71 -4.35
N LYS A 53 -5.74 -19.39 -4.55
CA LYS A 53 -5.60 -18.74 -5.85
C LYS A 53 -5.21 -17.28 -5.69
N LEU A 54 -4.41 -16.80 -6.65
CA LEU A 54 -4.13 -15.39 -6.90
C LEU A 54 -4.59 -15.04 -8.32
N ASP A 55 -5.13 -13.84 -8.50
CA ASP A 55 -5.40 -13.25 -9.81
C ASP A 55 -5.06 -11.76 -9.78
N VAL A 56 -4.83 -11.19 -10.97
CA VAL A 56 -4.63 -9.75 -11.12
C VAL A 56 -5.41 -9.24 -12.33
N GLN A 57 -6.13 -8.14 -12.13
CA GLN A 57 -6.94 -7.50 -13.17
C GLN A 57 -6.61 -6.02 -13.25
N ILE A 58 -6.59 -5.49 -14.48
CA ILE A 58 -6.48 -4.05 -14.71
C ILE A 58 -7.90 -3.50 -14.86
N ILE A 59 -8.26 -2.57 -13.99
CA ILE A 59 -9.49 -1.79 -14.09
C ILE A 59 -9.08 -0.42 -14.62
N ARG A 60 -9.51 -0.11 -15.84
CA ARG A 60 -9.20 1.17 -16.48
C ARG A 60 -10.07 2.29 -15.89
N PRO A 61 -9.63 3.55 -15.97
CA PRO A 61 -10.46 4.69 -15.58
C PRO A 61 -11.89 4.61 -16.14
N GLY A 62 -12.87 4.81 -15.26
CA GLY A 62 -14.29 4.74 -15.61
C GLY A 62 -14.90 3.34 -15.68
N GLU A 63 -14.12 2.26 -15.65
CA GLU A 63 -14.65 0.89 -15.76
C GLU A 63 -15.05 0.26 -14.41
N HIS A 64 -15.44 1.07 -13.43
CA HIS A 64 -15.74 0.65 -12.07
C HIS A 64 -17.08 -0.12 -11.91
N ASP A 65 -17.94 -0.14 -12.92
CA ASP A 65 -19.24 -0.84 -12.89
C ASP A 65 -19.06 -2.35 -13.06
N ARG A 66 -18.55 -3.00 -12.02
CA ARG A 66 -18.22 -4.43 -11.99
C ARG A 66 -18.26 -4.98 -10.57
N TYR A 67 -18.33 -6.30 -10.45
CA TYR A 67 -18.23 -6.97 -9.16
C TYR A 67 -16.80 -6.90 -8.60
N THR A 68 -16.68 -6.71 -7.29
CA THR A 68 -15.43 -6.86 -6.53
C THR A 68 -15.69 -7.66 -5.25
N ASN A 69 -14.71 -8.43 -4.80
CA ASN A 69 -14.71 -9.00 -3.46
C ASN A 69 -14.45 -7.89 -2.42
N THR A 70 -14.50 -8.25 -1.14
CA THR A 70 -14.12 -7.33 -0.07
C THR A 70 -12.71 -6.80 -0.35
N MET A 71 -12.61 -5.47 -0.53
CA MET A 71 -11.35 -4.73 -0.56
C MET A 71 -10.76 -4.73 0.84
N MET A 72 -9.58 -5.31 0.98
CA MET A 72 -8.81 -5.39 2.22
C MET A 72 -7.84 -4.20 2.36
N ASP A 73 -7.35 -3.64 1.24
CA ASP A 73 -6.41 -2.51 1.27
C ASP A 73 -6.40 -1.78 -0.07
N ILE A 74 -6.07 -0.48 -0.03
CA ILE A 74 -5.76 0.34 -1.20
C ILE A 74 -4.32 0.82 -1.05
N ILE A 75 -3.44 0.24 -1.85
CA ILE A 75 -1.99 0.29 -1.61
C ILE A 75 -1.36 1.19 -2.67
N PRO A 76 -0.69 2.30 -2.26
CA PRO A 76 0.14 3.07 -3.18
C PRO A 76 1.42 2.29 -3.51
N ILE A 77 1.89 2.40 -4.75
CA ILE A 77 3.16 1.80 -5.17
C ILE A 77 4.28 2.78 -4.87
N SER A 78 4.95 2.60 -3.74
CA SER A 78 6.02 3.48 -3.27
C SER A 78 7.25 2.70 -2.83
N THR A 79 8.45 3.28 -2.97
CA THR A 79 9.70 2.65 -2.54
C THR A 79 10.71 3.65 -1.98
N LYS A 80 11.47 3.20 -0.97
CA LYS A 80 12.64 3.92 -0.46
C LYS A 80 13.82 3.75 -1.42
N VAL A 81 14.32 4.87 -1.93
CA VAL A 81 15.52 4.91 -2.79
C VAL A 81 16.77 5.22 -1.97
N LEU A 82 16.63 6.12 -0.98
CA LEU A 82 17.72 6.51 -0.10
C LEU A 82 17.16 6.78 1.30
N GLY A 83 17.91 6.38 2.32
CA GLY A 83 17.53 6.59 3.72
C GLY A 83 16.54 5.55 4.24
N LYS A 84 15.76 5.94 5.24
CA LYS A 84 14.74 5.12 5.89
C LYS A 84 13.39 5.83 5.84
N ILE A 85 12.31 5.16 6.24
CA ILE A 85 11.00 5.80 6.33
C ILE A 85 11.10 7.10 7.16
N GLY A 86 10.61 8.20 6.58
CA GLY A 86 10.63 9.56 7.14
C GLY A 86 11.89 10.38 6.89
N ASP A 87 12.86 9.86 6.15
CA ASP A 87 14.10 10.57 5.78
C ASP A 87 14.63 10.14 4.40
N GLY A 88 15.39 11.00 3.74
CA GLY A 88 16.01 10.69 2.45
C GLY A 88 15.05 10.82 1.27
N ILE A 89 15.04 9.84 0.36
CA ILE A 89 14.32 9.91 -0.91
C ILE A 89 13.36 8.73 -1.07
N THR A 90 12.12 9.04 -1.40
CA THR A 90 11.07 8.09 -1.74
C THR A 90 10.60 8.34 -3.17
N HIS A 91 10.47 7.26 -3.95
CA HIS A 91 9.77 7.28 -5.22
C HIS A 91 8.36 6.74 -5.01
N THR A 92 7.36 7.35 -5.63
CA THR A 92 5.97 6.89 -5.61
C THR A 92 5.37 6.96 -7.00
N LEU A 93 4.47 6.03 -7.33
CA LEU A 93 3.67 6.11 -8.54
C LEU A 93 2.36 6.86 -8.24
N THR A 94 1.98 7.75 -9.16
CA THR A 94 0.62 8.32 -9.23
C THR A 94 -0.03 7.83 -10.53
N GLY A 95 -1.34 8.00 -10.72
CA GLY A 95 -2.02 7.44 -11.90
C GLY A 95 -2.38 5.96 -11.77
N VAL A 96 -1.96 5.30 -10.67
CA VAL A 96 -2.23 3.87 -10.44
C VAL A 96 -2.24 3.53 -8.94
N TYR A 97 -3.17 2.66 -8.55
CA TYR A 97 -3.24 2.05 -7.21
C TYR A 97 -3.39 0.53 -7.31
N VAL A 98 -2.94 -0.18 -6.29
CA VAL A 98 -3.27 -1.60 -6.12
C VAL A 98 -4.42 -1.72 -5.13
N ILE A 99 -5.46 -2.46 -5.48
CA ILE A 99 -6.53 -2.82 -4.53
C ILE A 99 -6.38 -4.31 -4.24
N LEU A 100 -6.11 -4.64 -2.98
CA LEU A 100 -6.09 -6.01 -2.50
C LEU A 100 -7.51 -6.43 -2.16
N THR A 101 -7.99 -7.55 -2.71
CA THR A 101 -9.29 -8.11 -2.36
C THR A 101 -9.15 -9.54 -1.82
N GLY A 102 -10.13 -9.96 -1.00
CA GLY A 102 -10.10 -11.28 -0.36
C GLY A 102 -11.46 -11.95 -0.22
N VAL A 103 -11.51 -13.23 -0.60
CA VAL A 103 -12.64 -14.14 -0.39
C VAL A 103 -12.13 -15.55 -0.11
N ASP A 104 -12.81 -16.35 0.71
CA ASP A 104 -12.45 -17.75 0.90
C ASP A 104 -13.09 -18.69 -0.15
N GLU A 105 -12.62 -19.93 -0.22
CA GLU A 105 -13.15 -20.95 -1.16
C GLU A 105 -14.65 -21.24 -0.99
N ASN A 106 -15.24 -20.95 0.17
CA ASN A 106 -16.67 -21.11 0.42
C ASN A 106 -17.47 -19.85 0.03
N GLY A 107 -16.82 -18.82 -0.50
CA GLY A 107 -17.42 -17.53 -0.83
C GLY A 107 -17.57 -16.59 0.38
N LYS A 108 -17.04 -16.96 1.56
CA LYS A 108 -17.05 -16.09 2.73
C LYS A 108 -16.00 -14.98 2.52
N GLN A 109 -16.48 -13.75 2.57
CA GLN A 109 -15.66 -12.57 2.30
C GLN A 109 -14.69 -12.29 3.47
N ALA A 110 -13.50 -11.76 3.16
CA ALA A 110 -12.47 -11.45 4.16
C ALA A 110 -12.78 -10.14 4.92
N HIS A 111 -13.88 -10.13 5.68
CA HIS A 111 -14.22 -9.04 6.60
C HIS A 111 -14.74 -9.51 7.96
N GLU A 112 -14.57 -8.64 8.97
CA GLU A 112 -15.21 -8.76 10.29
C GLU A 112 -16.49 -7.91 10.36
N PHE A 113 -16.38 -6.59 10.12
CA PHE A 113 -17.51 -5.65 10.17
C PHE A 113 -17.48 -4.69 8.99
N GLY A 114 -18.63 -4.57 8.31
CA GLY A 114 -18.76 -3.72 7.13
C GLY A 114 -18.06 -4.35 5.94
N SER A 115 -18.86 -4.74 4.95
CA SER A 115 -18.37 -5.48 3.80
C SER A 115 -18.35 -4.61 2.55
N SER A 116 -17.24 -4.68 1.83
CA SER A 116 -17.01 -3.91 0.61
C SER A 116 -17.23 -4.72 -0.67
N GLU A 117 -17.63 -6.00 -0.59
CA GLU A 117 -18.02 -6.74 -1.80
C GLU A 117 -19.31 -6.20 -2.42
N GLY A 118 -19.44 -6.45 -3.72
CA GLY A 118 -20.56 -6.01 -4.53
C GLY A 118 -20.09 -5.20 -5.72
N ASN A 119 -20.88 -4.21 -6.14
CA ASN A 119 -20.50 -3.36 -7.27
C ASN A 119 -19.43 -2.34 -6.85
N LEU A 120 -18.23 -2.42 -7.44
CA LEU A 120 -17.10 -1.55 -7.11
C LEU A 120 -17.45 -0.06 -7.22
N LYS A 121 -18.25 0.34 -8.23
CA LYS A 121 -18.69 1.72 -8.42
C LYS A 121 -19.50 2.27 -7.22
N GLU A 122 -20.22 1.40 -6.52
CA GLU A 122 -21.03 1.76 -5.35
C GLU A 122 -20.21 1.70 -4.05
N LYS A 123 -19.16 0.88 -4.04
CA LYS A 123 -18.38 0.55 -2.84
C LYS A 123 -17.11 1.39 -2.71
N LEU A 124 -16.50 1.80 -3.82
CA LEU A 124 -15.28 2.60 -3.86
C LEU A 124 -15.61 4.09 -4.02
N TYR A 125 -15.18 4.89 -3.05
CA TYR A 125 -15.24 6.35 -3.14
C TYR A 125 -13.94 6.89 -3.73
N LEU A 126 -14.00 7.36 -4.96
CA LEU A 126 -12.88 7.98 -5.66
C LEU A 126 -12.54 9.38 -5.12
N ASN A 127 -11.36 9.89 -5.48
CA ASN A 127 -10.89 11.25 -5.18
C ASN A 127 -10.84 11.59 -3.69
N ARG A 128 -10.49 10.62 -2.83
CA ARG A 128 -10.23 10.85 -1.41
C ARG A 128 -8.77 10.59 -1.10
N ALA A 129 -8.29 11.15 0.01
CA ALA A 129 -6.94 10.86 0.48
C ALA A 129 -6.79 9.34 0.69
N GLY A 130 -5.90 8.71 -0.08
CA GLY A 130 -5.68 7.26 -0.05
C GLY A 130 -6.57 6.43 -0.95
N THR A 131 -7.43 7.03 -1.78
CA THR A 131 -8.22 6.31 -2.80
C THR A 131 -7.87 6.77 -4.22
N PRO A 132 -8.12 5.94 -5.25
CA PRO A 132 -7.87 6.32 -6.64
C PRO A 132 -8.70 7.54 -7.05
N GLY A 133 -8.12 8.38 -7.91
CA GLY A 133 -8.84 9.43 -8.64
C GLY A 133 -9.67 8.88 -9.81
N ASP A 134 -10.44 9.76 -10.46
CA ASP A 134 -11.29 9.36 -11.59
C ASP A 134 -10.51 8.83 -12.79
N ASP A 135 -9.29 9.35 -12.99
CA ASP A 135 -8.40 9.03 -14.11
C ASP A 135 -7.31 8.00 -13.74
N ASP A 136 -7.34 7.46 -12.52
CA ASP A 136 -6.33 6.51 -12.07
C ASP A 136 -6.69 5.08 -12.49
N TYR A 137 -5.67 4.31 -12.86
CA TYR A 137 -5.80 2.87 -13.04
C TYR A 137 -5.86 2.16 -11.70
N ILE A 138 -6.61 1.05 -11.64
CA ILE A 138 -6.57 0.13 -10.51
C ILE A 138 -6.01 -1.21 -10.97
N VAL A 139 -5.01 -1.68 -10.25
CA VAL A 139 -4.53 -3.05 -10.30
C VAL A 139 -5.24 -3.83 -9.19
N SER A 140 -6.31 -4.53 -9.54
CA SER A 140 -7.04 -5.40 -8.62
C SER A 140 -6.22 -6.66 -8.40
N PHE A 141 -5.69 -6.85 -7.20
CA PHE A 141 -4.99 -8.06 -6.78
C PHE A 141 -5.96 -8.92 -5.96
N ASP A 142 -6.51 -9.95 -6.59
CA ASP A 142 -7.59 -10.75 -6.05
C ASP A 142 -7.04 -12.03 -5.41
N VAL A 143 -7.37 -12.25 -4.13
CA VAL A 143 -6.91 -13.41 -3.37
C VAL A 143 -8.09 -14.31 -3.02
N VAL A 144 -7.97 -15.60 -3.38
CA VAL A 144 -8.81 -16.65 -2.82
C VAL A 144 -8.06 -17.34 -1.69
N LEU A 145 -8.61 -17.24 -0.48
CA LEU A 145 -8.08 -17.86 0.72
C LEU A 145 -8.65 -19.27 0.91
N LYS A 146 -7.92 -20.15 1.57
CA LYS A 146 -8.45 -21.45 2.01
C LYS A 146 -9.61 -21.28 2.99
N PRO A 147 -10.48 -22.29 3.16
CA PRO A 147 -11.65 -22.21 4.03
C PRO A 147 -11.34 -21.64 5.42
N GLY A 148 -12.01 -20.55 5.79
CA GLY A 148 -11.84 -19.90 7.09
C GLY A 148 -10.60 -19.00 7.24
N MET A 149 -9.61 -19.07 6.34
CA MET A 149 -8.37 -18.26 6.45
C MET A 149 -8.62 -16.76 6.28
N GLY A 150 -9.72 -16.36 5.63
CA GLY A 150 -10.15 -14.96 5.56
C GLY A 150 -10.60 -14.36 6.91
N GLN A 151 -10.59 -15.14 7.99
CA GLN A 151 -10.94 -14.72 9.36
C GLN A 151 -9.81 -14.97 10.34
N GLU A 152 -8.71 -15.57 9.87
CA GLU A 152 -7.54 -15.87 10.67
C GLU A 152 -6.43 -14.89 10.33
N ARG A 153 -5.73 -14.41 11.36
CA ARG A 153 -4.68 -13.39 11.19
C ARG A 153 -3.63 -13.85 10.19
N GLU A 154 -3.25 -15.13 10.26
CA GLU A 154 -2.25 -15.69 9.35
C GLU A 154 -2.68 -15.66 7.88
N GLY A 155 -3.98 -15.85 7.58
CA GLY A 155 -4.48 -15.81 6.20
C GLY A 155 -4.51 -14.39 5.65
N VAL A 156 -4.94 -13.44 6.48
CA VAL A 156 -4.93 -12.01 6.15
C VAL A 156 -3.49 -11.53 5.90
N LEU A 157 -2.56 -11.85 6.81
CA LEU A 157 -1.15 -11.52 6.64
C LEU A 157 -0.57 -12.15 5.37
N ALA A 158 -0.89 -13.41 5.08
CA ALA A 158 -0.44 -14.09 3.86
C ALA A 158 -0.92 -13.38 2.58
N ALA A 159 -2.18 -12.94 2.53
CA ALA A 159 -2.73 -12.18 1.40
C ALA A 159 -1.97 -10.86 1.18
N HIS A 160 -1.72 -10.11 2.26
CA HIS A 160 -0.97 -8.86 2.20
C HIS A 160 0.49 -9.09 1.79
N HIS A 161 1.16 -10.13 2.31
CA HIS A 161 2.53 -10.46 1.93
C HIS A 161 2.65 -10.88 0.45
N ALA A 162 1.73 -11.71 -0.04
CA ALA A 162 1.68 -12.09 -1.46
C ALA A 162 1.49 -10.87 -2.37
N CYS A 163 0.59 -9.96 -2.00
CA CYS A 163 0.38 -8.71 -2.73
C CYS A 163 1.62 -7.80 -2.68
N ASP A 164 2.27 -7.69 -1.53
CA ASP A 164 3.46 -6.85 -1.36
C ASP A 164 4.65 -7.38 -2.15
N GLU A 165 4.80 -8.70 -2.26
CA GLU A 165 5.82 -9.35 -3.08
C GLU A 165 5.61 -9.06 -4.57
N PHE A 166 4.36 -9.09 -5.05
CA PHE A 166 4.02 -8.66 -6.40
C PHE A 166 4.36 -7.17 -6.63
N ILE A 167 4.00 -6.30 -5.69
CA ILE A 167 4.33 -4.86 -5.75
C ILE A 167 5.86 -4.63 -5.74
N GLN A 168 6.60 -5.46 -5.01
CA GLN A 168 8.06 -5.33 -4.89
C GLN A 168 8.78 -5.43 -6.24
N ILE A 169 8.23 -6.18 -7.20
CA ILE A 169 8.77 -6.29 -8.57
C ILE A 169 8.87 -4.91 -9.23
N PHE A 170 7.88 -4.06 -9.02
CA PHE A 170 7.85 -2.70 -9.55
C PHE A 170 8.72 -1.75 -8.72
N ARG A 171 8.70 -1.89 -7.39
CA ARG A 171 9.54 -1.08 -6.48
C ARG A 171 11.03 -1.22 -6.81
N GLU A 172 11.51 -2.43 -7.09
CA GLU A 172 12.92 -2.66 -7.48
C GLU A 172 13.31 -1.98 -8.80
N GLN A 173 12.35 -1.79 -9.72
CA GLN A 173 12.57 -1.03 -10.95
C GLN A 173 12.56 0.47 -10.68
N MET A 174 11.62 0.94 -9.85
CA MET A 174 11.52 2.35 -9.45
C MET A 174 12.76 2.87 -8.72
N LYS A 175 13.46 2.02 -7.95
CA LYS A 175 14.76 2.36 -7.33
C LYS A 175 15.83 2.78 -8.34
N LYS A 176 15.72 2.29 -9.58
CA LYS A 176 16.65 2.58 -10.68
C LYS A 176 16.24 3.81 -11.49
N PHE A 177 15.08 4.41 -11.21
CA PHE A 177 14.63 5.58 -11.93
C PHE A 177 15.54 6.77 -11.65
N ARG A 178 15.84 7.50 -12.71
CA ARG A 178 16.46 8.81 -12.61
C ARG A 178 15.48 9.78 -11.97
N GLY A 179 15.79 10.20 -10.74
CA GLY A 179 14.89 11.02 -9.95
C GLY A 179 14.66 12.45 -10.47
N ASP A 180 15.32 12.89 -11.54
CA ASP A 180 15.03 14.15 -12.25
C ASP A 180 13.92 14.00 -13.30
N LEU A 181 13.53 12.76 -13.63
CA LEU A 181 12.41 12.46 -14.52
C LEU A 181 11.05 12.41 -13.80
N CYS A 182 11.00 12.71 -12.51
CA CYS A 182 9.74 12.71 -11.76
C CYS A 182 8.81 13.81 -12.28
N THR A 183 7.51 13.50 -12.31
CA THR A 183 6.47 14.47 -12.69
C THR A 183 6.17 15.45 -11.57
N GLU A 184 6.37 15.04 -10.32
CA GLU A 184 6.25 15.91 -9.14
C GLU A 184 7.37 15.67 -8.15
N ARG A 185 7.72 16.72 -7.40
CA ARG A 185 8.75 16.69 -6.36
C ARG A 185 8.27 17.47 -5.14
N HIS A 186 8.19 16.78 -4.02
CA HIS A 186 7.76 17.34 -2.74
C HIS A 186 8.88 17.21 -1.72
N GLU A 187 9.13 18.25 -0.94
CA GLU A 187 10.21 18.31 0.04
C GLU A 187 9.66 18.71 1.42
N TYR A 188 9.99 17.91 2.43
CA TYR A 188 9.46 18.03 3.78
C TYR A 188 10.58 18.02 4.81
N HIS A 189 10.54 18.97 5.74
CA HIS A 189 11.52 19.11 6.82
C HIS A 189 10.86 18.82 8.17
N ASP A 190 11.51 17.98 8.98
CA ASP A 190 11.14 17.80 10.38
C ASP A 190 11.91 18.82 11.23
N VAL A 191 11.20 19.86 11.67
CA VAL A 191 11.81 21.04 12.30
C VAL A 191 11.41 21.15 13.76
N VAL A 192 12.41 21.23 14.63
CA VAL A 192 12.22 21.59 16.04
C VAL A 192 12.28 23.10 16.19
N ARG A 193 11.28 23.64 16.90
CA ARG A 193 11.14 25.07 17.21
C ARG A 193 11.25 25.29 18.72
N PRO A 194 12.48 25.51 19.25
CA PRO A 194 12.69 25.72 20.68
C PRO A 194 11.81 26.85 21.25
N GLY A 195 11.31 26.67 22.48
CA GLY A 195 10.41 27.61 23.15
C GLY A 195 8.99 27.74 22.56
N LYS A 196 8.65 27.00 21.49
CA LYS A 196 7.28 26.99 20.91
C LYS A 196 6.45 25.83 21.47
N LYS A 197 5.13 25.96 21.39
CA LYS A 197 4.19 24.89 21.76
C LYS A 197 4.43 23.67 20.87
N ARG A 198 4.41 22.47 21.48
CA ARG A 198 4.44 21.20 20.76
C ARG A 198 3.00 20.74 20.52
N VAL A 199 2.72 20.29 19.31
CA VAL A 199 1.41 19.77 18.90
C VAL A 199 1.58 18.29 18.59
N LEU A 200 0.70 17.44 19.14
CA LEU A 200 0.64 16.02 18.85
C LEU A 200 -0.73 15.70 18.25
N ILE A 201 -0.74 14.94 17.15
CA ILE A 201 -1.97 14.37 16.59
C ILE A 201 -2.03 12.92 17.07
N VAL A 202 -3.13 12.55 17.72
CA VAL A 202 -3.35 11.19 18.21
C VAL A 202 -4.28 10.47 17.24
N LYS A 203 -3.77 9.41 16.59
CA LYS A 203 -4.58 8.46 15.82
C LYS A 203 -4.79 7.21 16.68
N GLN A 204 -6.05 6.94 17.01
CA GLN A 204 -6.43 5.67 17.63
C GLN A 204 -6.66 4.64 16.52
N VAL A 205 -6.16 3.42 16.73
CA VAL A 205 -6.32 2.30 15.82
C VAL A 205 -6.83 1.11 16.63
N ALA A 206 -7.63 0.26 15.99
CA ALA A 206 -8.00 -1.02 16.57
C ALA A 206 -6.78 -1.94 16.59
N GLY A 207 -6.62 -2.70 17.66
CA GLY A 207 -5.50 -3.62 17.88
C GLY A 207 -5.97 -4.95 18.45
N GLN A 208 -7.10 -5.43 17.96
CA GLN A 208 -7.73 -6.68 18.38
C GLN A 208 -8.49 -7.29 17.20
N GLY A 209 -8.18 -8.55 16.89
CA GLY A 209 -8.81 -9.32 15.81
C GLY A 209 -7.82 -9.67 14.71
N ALA A 210 -8.22 -10.60 13.85
CA ALA A 210 -7.39 -11.06 12.75
C ALA A 210 -7.14 -9.98 11.70
N MET A 211 -8.16 -9.17 11.43
CA MET A 211 -8.14 -8.17 10.37
C MET A 211 -7.90 -6.74 10.88
N TYR A 212 -8.24 -6.43 12.13
CA TYR A 212 -7.98 -5.12 12.74
C TYR A 212 -6.57 -5.02 13.31
N ASP A 213 -5.59 -5.26 12.44
CA ASP A 213 -4.18 -5.08 12.72
C ASP A 213 -3.68 -3.83 11.99
N THR A 214 -2.68 -3.18 12.57
CA THR A 214 -1.96 -2.08 11.93
C THR A 214 -0.49 -2.41 11.98
N SER A 215 0.13 -2.46 10.82
CA SER A 215 1.57 -2.69 10.70
C SER A 215 2.33 -1.37 10.66
N LEU A 216 3.47 -1.34 11.34
CA LEU A 216 4.39 -0.22 11.42
C LEU A 216 5.81 -0.64 11.05
N PHE A 217 6.64 0.30 10.62
CA PHE A 217 8.08 0.08 10.42
C PHE A 217 8.44 -0.94 9.33
N ALA A 218 7.59 -1.09 8.31
CA ALA A 218 7.94 -1.85 7.13
C ALA A 218 9.21 -1.28 6.46
N LYS A 219 9.88 -2.11 5.66
CA LYS A 219 11.07 -1.73 4.90
C LYS A 219 10.76 -0.69 3.81
N GLU A 220 9.63 -0.86 3.13
CA GLU A 220 9.14 0.03 2.08
C GLU A 220 7.94 0.84 2.60
N PRO A 221 7.67 2.05 2.06
CA PRO A 221 6.48 2.82 2.39
C PRO A 221 5.23 2.00 2.04
N SER A 222 4.30 1.88 3.01
CA SER A 222 3.11 1.03 2.88
C SER A 222 3.43 -0.42 2.52
N GLY A 223 4.61 -0.93 2.87
CA GLY A 223 5.02 -2.32 2.68
C GLY A 223 4.54 -3.26 3.80
N THR A 224 4.83 -4.54 3.65
CA THR A 224 4.65 -5.57 4.69
C THR A 224 5.97 -6.13 5.21
N GLU A 225 7.01 -6.20 4.37
CA GLU A 225 8.31 -6.79 4.74
C GLU A 225 8.91 -6.06 5.95
N ASN A 226 9.26 -6.80 7.01
CA ASN A 226 9.74 -6.31 8.31
C ASN A 226 8.76 -5.42 9.09
N GLY A 227 7.51 -5.31 8.64
CA GLY A 227 6.46 -4.64 9.37
C GLY A 227 6.19 -5.31 10.72
N ARG A 228 5.86 -4.49 11.71
CA ARG A 228 5.51 -4.92 13.07
C ARG A 228 4.07 -4.57 13.34
N SER A 229 3.29 -5.60 13.66
CA SER A 229 1.94 -5.43 14.14
C SER A 229 1.91 -4.72 15.49
N ILE A 230 0.95 -3.82 15.65
CA ILE A 230 0.65 -3.22 16.96
C ILE A 230 0.19 -4.25 17.99
N ILE A 231 -0.45 -5.35 17.56
CA ILE A 231 -0.90 -6.45 18.43
C ILE A 231 0.32 -7.13 19.04
N ASP A 232 1.32 -7.45 18.22
CA ASP A 232 2.56 -8.07 18.67
C ASP A 232 3.40 -7.10 19.53
N MET A 233 3.21 -5.80 19.35
CA MET A 233 3.78 -4.74 20.20
C MET A 233 2.99 -4.51 21.50
N GLY A 234 1.96 -5.31 21.79
CA GLY A 234 1.15 -5.19 23.00
C GLY A 234 0.28 -3.94 23.03
N ASN A 235 -0.11 -3.42 21.87
CA ASN A 235 -0.89 -2.19 21.70
C ASN A 235 -0.28 -0.96 22.40
N MET A 236 1.05 -0.95 22.52
CA MET A 236 1.78 0.15 23.13
C MET A 236 1.72 1.41 22.24
N PRO A 237 1.51 2.61 22.81
CA PRO A 237 1.54 3.85 22.04
C PRO A 237 2.88 4.05 21.33
N VAL A 238 2.82 4.36 20.03
CA VAL A 238 4.00 4.64 19.21
C VAL A 238 4.00 6.11 18.80
N ILE A 239 5.14 6.78 18.99
CA ILE A 239 5.35 8.13 18.47
C ILE A 239 6.01 8.01 17.11
N VAL A 240 5.34 8.56 16.09
CA VAL A 240 5.89 8.72 14.75
C VAL A 240 5.99 10.20 14.40
N THR A 241 6.96 10.53 13.59
CA THR A 241 7.19 11.90 13.12
C THR A 241 6.30 12.24 11.93
N PRO A 242 6.09 13.54 11.65
CA PRO A 242 5.30 13.95 10.50
C PRO A 242 5.83 13.38 9.17
N ASN A 243 7.16 13.26 9.04
CA ASN A 243 7.76 12.70 7.84
C ASN A 243 7.59 11.17 7.77
N GLU A 244 7.74 10.44 8.87
CA GLU A 244 7.44 8.99 8.89
C GLU A 244 5.99 8.71 8.49
N TYR A 245 5.04 9.51 8.99
CA TYR A 245 3.63 9.39 8.61
C TYR A 245 3.41 9.64 7.10
N ARG A 246 3.99 10.72 6.54
CA ARG A 246 3.92 11.02 5.10
C ARG A 246 4.58 9.94 4.23
N ASP A 247 5.59 9.29 4.77
CA ASP A 247 6.41 8.30 4.08
C ASP A 247 5.91 6.87 4.30
N GLY A 248 4.62 6.70 4.59
CA GLY A 248 3.94 5.41 4.60
C GLY A 248 4.33 4.48 5.74
N ILE A 249 4.70 5.01 6.92
CA ILE A 249 5.06 4.16 8.08
C ILE A 249 3.90 3.29 8.58
N ILE A 250 2.65 3.71 8.35
CA ILE A 250 1.44 3.03 8.82
C ILE A 250 0.80 2.29 7.66
N ARG A 251 0.49 1.01 7.85
CA ARG A 251 -0.34 0.22 6.95
C ARG A 251 -1.47 -0.43 7.73
N SER A 252 -2.70 -0.26 7.24
CA SER A 252 -3.85 -1.01 7.75
C SER A 252 -3.83 -2.41 7.16
N MET A 253 -4.19 -3.43 7.93
CA MET A 253 -4.38 -4.80 7.40
C MET A 253 -5.85 -5.09 7.06
N GLN A 254 -6.72 -4.07 7.18
CA GLN A 254 -8.09 -4.01 6.66
C GLN A 254 -8.62 -2.56 6.60
#